data_AF-A0A8T0S0A1-F1
#
_entry.id   AF-A0A8T0S0A1-F1
#
_cell.length_a   1.000
_cell.length_b   1.000
_cell.length_c   1.000
_cell.angle_alpha   90.00
_cell.angle_beta   90.00
_cell.angle_gamma   90.00
#
_symmetry.space_group_name_H-M   'P 1'
#
loop_
_entity.id
_entity.type
_entity.pdbx_description
1 polymer ?
#
loop_
_entity_poly.entity_id
_entity_poly.type
_entity_poly.pdbx_seq_one_letter_code
_entity_poly.pdbx_strand_id
1 'polypeptide(L)'
;MEMEEDTWRNLYCSAARSMGHGGKIIITSRSEKIAALGTAPALRLKFLPQEAYWYFFKIIAFGSTNPDDQPELASLAMEIAALLNDGTFTGANIVGSLMRANLNVQFWRRVLQCLGDFTRKYLLTYGKHPKDLVDNGHPLCAWSVARSRHVVVIYNRYQEHTTGQGVPELTAHDIITGRAPPQGKFRVVGWRSSIPPYNTCMFSRASQTVGCSTVRKKRPRKMMV
;
A
#
# COMPACT_ATOMS: atom_id res chain seq x y z
N MET A 1 1.18 13.78 13.59
CA MET A 1 0.24 14.74 14.20
C MET A 1 0.26 14.48 15.68
N GLU A 2 0.75 15.45 16.45
CA GLU A 2 0.72 15.39 17.91
C GLU A 2 -0.64 15.92 18.34
N MET A 3 -1.34 15.20 19.20
CA MET A 3 -2.60 15.68 19.78
C MET A 3 -2.27 16.28 21.13
N GLU A 4 -2.51 17.58 21.29
CA GLU A 4 -2.29 18.29 22.55
C GLU A 4 -3.24 17.76 23.63
N GLU A 5 -2.73 17.65 24.87
CA GLU A 5 -3.45 17.07 26.00
C GLU A 5 -4.76 17.81 26.31
N ASP A 6 -4.75 19.13 26.24
CA ASP A 6 -5.95 19.95 26.44
C ASP A 6 -7.01 19.71 25.34
N THR A 7 -6.57 19.57 24.08
CA THR A 7 -7.46 19.23 22.96
C THR A 7 -8.11 17.86 23.18
N TRP A 8 -7.31 16.88 23.61
CA TRP A 8 -7.83 15.55 23.95
C TRP A 8 -8.83 15.61 25.12
N ARG A 9 -8.50 16.31 26.21
CA ARG A 9 -9.37 16.42 27.38
C ARG A 9 -10.73 17.02 27.01
N ASN A 10 -10.75 18.05 26.17
CA ASN A 10 -11.98 18.66 25.69
C ASN A 10 -12.83 17.69 24.84
N LEU A 11 -12.20 16.95 23.91
CA LEU A 11 -12.88 15.92 23.11
C LEU A 11 -13.43 14.79 23.99
N TYR A 12 -12.64 14.30 24.94
CA TYR A 12 -13.04 13.28 25.89
C TYR A 12 -14.24 13.74 26.73
N CYS A 13 -14.19 14.93 27.32
CA CYS A 13 -15.29 15.48 28.11
C CYS A 13 -16.59 15.61 27.28
N SER A 14 -16.48 16.05 26.02
CA SER A 14 -17.62 16.15 25.12
C SER A 14 -18.23 14.78 24.81
N ALA A 15 -17.40 13.80 24.45
CA ALA A 15 -17.83 12.43 24.18
C ALA A 15 -18.40 11.73 25.42
N ALA A 16 -17.77 11.91 26.59
CA ALA A 16 -18.22 11.32 27.85
C ALA A 16 -19.61 11.82 28.26
N ARG A 17 -19.96 13.07 27.95
CA ARG A 17 -21.30 13.63 28.21
C ARG A 17 -22.40 13.04 27.33
N SER A 18 -22.07 12.54 26.15
CA SER A 18 -23.03 11.95 25.20
C SER A 18 -23.09 10.43 25.28
N MET A 19 -22.12 9.77 25.91
CA MET A 19 -22.10 8.32 26.11
C MET A 19 -22.97 7.91 27.29
N GLY A 20 -23.74 6.82 27.12
CA GLY A 20 -24.43 6.16 28.23
C GLY A 20 -23.45 5.46 29.18
N HIS A 21 -23.97 5.02 30.34
CA HIS A 21 -23.18 4.24 31.30
C HIS A 21 -22.48 3.04 30.61
N GLY A 22 -21.17 2.95 30.79
CA GLY A 22 -20.35 1.88 30.20
C GLY A 22 -19.79 2.16 28.80
N GLY A 23 -20.01 3.36 28.24
CA GLY A 23 -19.40 3.79 26.97
C GLY A 23 -17.87 3.77 27.02
N LYS A 24 -17.24 3.40 25.90
CA LYS A 24 -15.78 3.29 25.76
C LYS A 24 -15.32 4.04 24.51
N ILE A 25 -14.18 4.71 24.61
CA ILE A 25 -13.51 5.34 23.48
C ILE A 25 -12.27 4.52 23.14
N ILE A 26 -12.13 4.16 21.86
CA ILE A 26 -10.95 3.46 21.35
C ILE A 26 -10.13 4.47 20.54
N ILE A 27 -8.88 4.66 20.94
CA ILE A 27 -7.93 5.53 20.26
C ILE A 27 -6.97 4.66 19.45
N THR A 28 -6.85 4.93 18.16
CA THR A 28 -5.90 4.24 17.27
C THR A 28 -4.90 5.25 16.72
N SER A 29 -3.59 4.97 16.82
CA SER A 29 -2.54 5.84 16.28
C SER A 29 -1.33 5.04 15.84
N ARG A 30 -0.52 5.64 14.95
CA ARG A 30 0.83 5.16 14.62
C ARG A 30 1.91 5.69 15.57
N SER A 31 1.57 6.61 16.46
CA SER A 31 2.51 7.24 17.41
C SER A 31 2.34 6.65 18.80
N GLU A 32 3.43 6.15 19.38
CA GLU A 32 3.49 5.66 20.77
C GLU A 32 3.15 6.75 21.79
N LYS A 33 3.31 8.04 21.43
CA LYS A 33 2.95 9.16 22.30
C LYS A 33 1.47 9.15 22.70
N ILE A 34 0.59 8.55 21.87
CA ILE A 34 -0.85 8.47 22.17
C ILE A 34 -1.15 7.54 23.36
N ALA A 35 -0.24 6.62 23.69
CA ALA A 35 -0.46 5.64 24.76
C ALA A 35 -0.68 6.32 26.12
N ALA A 36 -0.09 7.50 26.32
CA ALA A 36 -0.27 8.32 27.53
C ALA A 36 -1.71 8.83 27.72
N LEU A 37 -2.51 8.88 26.65
CA LEU A 37 -3.90 9.36 26.71
C LEU A 37 -4.89 8.25 27.10
N GLY A 38 -4.45 6.99 27.10
CA GLY A 38 -5.29 5.83 27.38
C GLY A 38 -5.42 5.54 28.86
N THR A 39 -6.55 4.99 29.27
CA THR A 39 -6.81 4.52 30.64
C THR A 39 -6.42 3.05 30.86
N ALA A 40 -5.91 2.38 29.83
CA ALA A 40 -5.48 0.98 29.84
C ALA A 40 -4.19 0.82 29.03
N PRO A 41 -3.38 -0.24 29.28
CA PRO A 41 -2.18 -0.50 28.50
C PRO A 41 -2.47 -0.55 26.99
N ALA A 42 -1.65 0.16 26.21
CA ALA A 42 -1.82 0.23 24.77
C ALA A 42 -1.62 -1.15 24.11
N LEU A 43 -2.59 -1.57 23.31
CA LEU A 43 -2.48 -2.74 22.46
C LEU A 43 -1.64 -2.40 21.23
N ARG A 44 -0.44 -2.98 21.13
CA ARG A 44 0.47 -2.78 19.99
C ARG A 44 0.19 -3.81 18.91
N LEU A 45 -0.35 -3.35 17.79
CA LEU A 45 -0.55 -4.19 16.62
C LEU A 45 0.79 -4.50 15.97
N LYS A 46 1.13 -5.79 15.92
CA LYS A 46 2.31 -6.30 15.21
C LYS A 46 1.92 -6.77 13.82
N PHE A 47 2.92 -6.87 12.94
CA PHE A 47 2.75 -7.55 11.66
C PHE A 47 2.31 -9.00 11.86
N LEU A 48 1.57 -9.52 10.89
CA LEU A 48 1.17 -10.93 10.91
C LEU A 48 2.43 -11.82 10.84
N PRO A 49 2.51 -12.88 11.66
CA PRO A 49 3.46 -13.97 11.45
C PRO A 49 3.31 -14.54 10.04
N GLN A 50 4.37 -15.14 9.50
CA GLN A 50 4.42 -15.59 8.10
C GLN A 50 3.29 -16.57 7.76
N GLU A 51 2.98 -17.50 8.67
CA GLU A 51 1.95 -18.51 8.49
C GLU A 51 0.55 -17.88 8.47
N ALA A 52 0.30 -16.94 9.38
CA ALA A 52 -0.95 -16.20 9.43
C ALA A 52 -1.12 -15.28 8.22
N TYR A 53 -0.04 -14.65 7.77
CA TYR A 53 -0.03 -13.84 6.56
C TYR A 53 -0.31 -14.68 5.32
N TRP A 54 0.33 -15.84 5.20
CA TRP A 54 0.06 -16.79 4.12
C TRP A 54 -1.41 -17.20 4.10
N TYR A 55 -1.96 -17.62 5.24
CA TYR A 55 -3.36 -17.99 5.33
C TYR A 55 -4.29 -16.84 4.89
N PHE A 56 -4.04 -15.64 5.41
CA PHE A 56 -4.80 -14.44 5.03
C PHE A 56 -4.70 -14.15 3.53
N PHE A 57 -3.49 -14.19 2.97
CA PHE A 57 -3.25 -13.96 1.55
C PHE A 57 -3.92 -15.01 0.67
N LYS A 58 -3.85 -16.30 1.03
CA LYS A 58 -4.50 -17.41 0.33
C LYS A 58 -6.00 -17.17 0.20
N ILE A 59 -6.68 -16.79 1.29
CA ILE A 59 -8.13 -16.49 1.25
C ILE A 59 -8.43 -15.30 0.32
N ILE A 60 -7.58 -14.27 0.33
CA ILE A 60 -7.79 -13.12 -0.55
C ILE A 60 -7.54 -13.50 -2.01
N ALA A 61 -6.40 -14.11 -2.33
CA ALA A 61 -5.98 -14.39 -3.70
C ALA A 61 -6.94 -15.32 -4.46
N PHE A 62 -7.53 -16.29 -3.76
CA PHE A 62 -8.40 -17.30 -4.39
C PHE A 62 -9.90 -17.03 -4.23
N GLY A 63 -10.30 -16.29 -3.20
CA GLY A 63 -11.71 -16.03 -2.93
C GLY A 63 -12.49 -17.33 -2.69
N SER A 64 -13.49 -17.60 -3.53
CA SER A 64 -14.28 -18.84 -3.48
C SER A 64 -13.64 -20.01 -4.24
N THR A 65 -12.53 -19.80 -4.94
CA THR A 65 -11.83 -20.85 -5.69
C THR A 65 -11.06 -21.73 -4.71
N ASN A 66 -11.17 -23.05 -4.83
CA ASN A 66 -10.37 -23.96 -4.03
C ASN A 66 -8.91 -23.98 -4.55
N PRO A 67 -7.91 -23.62 -3.73
CA PRO A 67 -6.51 -23.62 -4.17
C PRO A 67 -5.96 -25.02 -4.44
N ASP A 68 -6.55 -26.06 -3.84
CA ASP A 68 -6.09 -27.44 -4.01
C ASP A 68 -6.40 -27.97 -5.42
N ASP A 69 -7.39 -27.38 -6.11
CA ASP A 69 -7.71 -27.66 -7.51
C ASP A 69 -6.77 -26.92 -8.49
N GLN A 70 -5.92 -26.03 -7.99
CA GLN A 70 -5.05 -25.14 -8.77
C GLN A 70 -3.61 -25.13 -8.19
N PRO A 71 -2.91 -26.28 -8.15
CA PRO A 71 -1.65 -26.42 -7.43
C PRO A 71 -0.55 -25.47 -7.91
N GLU A 72 -0.51 -25.17 -9.21
CA GLU A 72 0.45 -24.21 -9.76
C GLU A 72 0.17 -22.77 -9.28
N LEU A 73 -1.09 -22.34 -9.29
CA LEU A 73 -1.46 -21.03 -8.75
C LEU A 73 -1.17 -20.99 -7.25
N ALA A 74 -1.44 -22.08 -6.50
CA ALA A 74 -1.14 -22.14 -5.07
C ALA A 74 0.35 -21.94 -4.78
N SER A 75 1.24 -22.56 -5.57
CA SER A 75 2.68 -22.34 -5.48
C SER A 75 3.06 -20.87 -5.74
N LEU A 76 2.55 -20.30 -6.83
CA LEU A 76 2.82 -18.90 -7.19
C LEU A 76 2.31 -17.93 -6.11
N ALA A 77 1.14 -18.17 -5.53
CA ALA A 77 0.63 -17.36 -4.43
C ALA A 77 1.53 -17.41 -3.19
N MET A 78 2.10 -18.58 -2.87
CA MET A 78 3.02 -18.71 -1.74
C MET A 78 4.30 -17.91 -1.96
N GLU A 79 4.87 -17.97 -3.17
CA GLU A 79 6.04 -17.18 -3.55
C GLU A 79 5.75 -15.67 -3.54
N ILE A 80 4.59 -15.25 -4.05
CA ILE A 80 4.18 -13.84 -4.02
C ILE A 80 3.98 -13.35 -2.59
N ALA A 81 3.33 -14.14 -1.72
CA ALA A 81 3.16 -13.80 -0.31
C ALA A 81 4.52 -13.66 0.40
N ALA A 82 5.46 -14.57 0.13
CA ALA A 82 6.82 -14.54 0.67
C ALA A 82 7.66 -13.38 0.13
N LEU A 83 7.40 -12.88 -1.09
CA LEU A 83 8.04 -11.66 -1.61
C LEU A 83 7.44 -10.39 -1.05
N LEU A 84 6.12 -10.36 -0.81
CA LEU A 84 5.50 -9.22 -0.16
C LEU A 84 6.06 -9.06 1.24
N ASN A 85 6.04 -10.15 2.04
CA ASN A 85 6.60 -10.30 3.40
C ASN A 85 6.57 -9.00 4.24
N ASP A 86 5.51 -8.23 4.04
CA ASP A 86 5.30 -6.95 4.70
C ASP A 86 4.46 -7.16 5.96
N GLY A 87 3.84 -8.34 6.08
CA GLY A 87 2.91 -8.68 7.16
C GLY A 87 1.73 -7.71 7.23
N THR A 88 1.49 -6.91 6.18
CA THR A 88 0.46 -5.87 6.17
C THR A 88 -0.81 -6.35 5.48
N PHE A 89 -1.95 -6.00 6.08
CA PHE A 89 -3.25 -6.24 5.47
C PHE A 89 -3.40 -5.50 4.14
N THR A 90 -2.82 -4.32 3.99
CA THR A 90 -2.96 -3.50 2.77
C THR A 90 -2.29 -4.15 1.56
N GLY A 91 -1.04 -4.61 1.70
CA GLY A 91 -0.30 -5.24 0.60
C GLY A 91 -0.99 -6.53 0.14
N ALA A 92 -1.38 -7.38 1.09
CA ALA A 92 -2.12 -8.60 0.82
C ALA A 92 -3.46 -8.34 0.15
N ASN A 93 -4.22 -7.32 0.58
CA ASN A 93 -5.47 -6.96 -0.09
C ASN A 93 -5.27 -6.45 -1.51
N ILE A 94 -4.28 -5.57 -1.75
CA ILE A 94 -4.01 -5.03 -3.10
C ILE A 94 -3.64 -6.14 -4.06
N VAL A 95 -2.62 -6.94 -3.71
CA VAL A 95 -2.08 -7.97 -4.61
C VAL A 95 -3.00 -9.19 -4.67
N GLY A 96 -3.54 -9.63 -3.53
CA GLY A 96 -4.47 -10.76 -3.50
C GLY A 96 -5.74 -10.46 -4.30
N SER A 97 -6.34 -9.28 -4.17
CA SER A 97 -7.53 -8.95 -4.98
C SER A 97 -7.22 -8.83 -6.48
N LEU A 98 -6.01 -8.38 -6.84
CA LEU A 98 -5.57 -8.35 -8.24
C LEU A 98 -5.45 -9.77 -8.81
N MET A 99 -4.91 -10.68 -8.00
CA MET A 99 -4.78 -12.10 -8.35
C MET A 99 -6.14 -12.77 -8.49
N ARG A 100 -7.06 -12.51 -7.56
CA ARG A 100 -8.45 -12.99 -7.61
C ARG A 100 -9.17 -12.54 -8.88
N ALA A 101 -8.92 -11.32 -9.34
CA ALA A 101 -9.54 -10.77 -10.54
C ALA A 101 -9.07 -11.47 -11.83
N ASN A 102 -7.95 -12.20 -11.81
CA ASN A 102 -7.39 -12.88 -12.97
C ASN A 102 -6.65 -14.16 -12.57
N LEU A 103 -7.35 -15.29 -12.54
CA LEU A 103 -6.82 -16.62 -12.22
C LEU A 103 -6.06 -17.27 -13.40
N ASN A 104 -5.21 -16.50 -14.08
CA ASN A 104 -4.37 -16.99 -15.16
C ASN A 104 -2.93 -17.20 -14.66
N VAL A 105 -2.39 -18.39 -14.88
CA VAL A 105 -1.02 -18.76 -14.46
C VAL A 105 0.04 -17.81 -15.03
N GLN A 106 -0.04 -17.43 -16.30
CA GLN A 106 0.95 -16.53 -16.91
C GLN A 106 0.86 -15.12 -16.32
N PHE A 107 -0.35 -14.67 -16.00
CA PHE A 107 -0.54 -13.41 -15.29
C PHE A 107 0.10 -13.45 -13.90
N TRP A 108 -0.09 -14.51 -13.14
CA TRP A 108 0.49 -14.67 -11.80
C TRP A 108 2.02 -14.76 -11.84
N ARG A 109 2.58 -15.50 -12.81
CA ARG A 109 4.03 -15.52 -13.06
C ARG A 109 4.57 -14.12 -13.38
N ARG A 110 3.82 -13.33 -14.18
CA ARG A 110 4.21 -11.96 -14.51
C ARG A 110 4.18 -11.05 -13.28
N VAL A 111 3.16 -11.16 -12.43
CA VAL A 111 3.08 -10.46 -11.15
C VAL A 111 4.28 -10.80 -10.27
N LEU A 112 4.57 -12.09 -10.10
CA LEU A 112 5.70 -12.58 -9.33
C LEU A 112 7.03 -11.99 -9.81
N GLN A 113 7.29 -12.01 -11.12
CA GLN A 113 8.49 -11.42 -11.70
C GLN A 113 8.59 -9.91 -11.43
N CYS A 114 7.53 -9.15 -11.72
CA CYS A 114 7.53 -7.69 -11.54
C CYS A 114 7.68 -7.28 -10.07
N LEU A 115 7.06 -8.02 -9.16
CA LEU A 115 7.21 -7.80 -7.73
C LEU A 115 8.63 -8.15 -7.25
N GLY A 116 9.21 -9.25 -7.74
CA GLY A 116 10.60 -9.63 -7.46
C GLY A 116 11.60 -8.57 -7.93
N ASP A 117 11.43 -8.05 -9.16
CA ASP A 117 12.26 -6.97 -9.71
C ASP A 117 12.14 -5.69 -8.87
N PHE A 118 10.92 -5.36 -8.44
CA PHE A 118 10.65 -4.22 -7.56
C PHE A 118 11.36 -4.37 -6.21
N THR A 119 11.16 -5.50 -5.52
CA THR A 119 11.81 -5.76 -4.23
C THR A 119 13.33 -5.75 -4.35
N ARG A 120 13.88 -6.40 -5.39
CA ARG A 120 15.32 -6.41 -5.66
C ARG A 120 15.87 -5.02 -5.90
N LYS A 121 15.21 -4.19 -6.72
CA LYS A 121 15.64 -2.81 -6.99
C LYS A 121 15.80 -2.01 -5.69
N TYR A 122 14.83 -2.11 -4.79
CA TYR A 122 14.86 -1.38 -3.53
C TYR A 122 15.90 -1.91 -2.56
N LEU A 123 16.07 -3.23 -2.48
CA LEU A 123 17.14 -3.84 -1.71
C LEU A 123 18.52 -3.36 -2.20
N LEU A 124 18.74 -3.34 -3.52
CA LEU A 124 20.01 -2.88 -4.11
C LEU A 124 20.24 -1.37 -3.98
N THR A 125 19.18 -0.56 -4.06
CA THR A 125 19.29 0.90 -4.04
C THR A 125 19.39 1.46 -2.61
N TYR A 126 18.66 0.87 -1.67
CA TYR A 126 18.51 1.42 -0.31
C TYR A 126 18.97 0.46 0.80
N GLY A 127 19.38 -0.77 0.48
CA GLY A 127 19.76 -1.78 1.46
C GLY A 127 18.60 -2.29 2.32
N LYS A 128 17.35 -1.91 2.00
CA LYS A 128 16.15 -2.20 2.78
C LYS A 128 15.03 -2.73 1.90
N HIS A 129 14.15 -3.52 2.49
CA HIS A 129 12.95 -3.98 1.81
C HIS A 129 11.98 -2.80 1.62
N PRO A 130 11.19 -2.74 0.52
CA PRO A 130 10.21 -1.68 0.30
C PRO A 130 9.28 -1.40 1.49
N LYS A 131 8.92 -2.45 2.26
CA LYS A 131 8.07 -2.33 3.45
C LYS A 131 8.66 -1.36 4.49
N ASP A 132 9.97 -1.41 4.71
CA ASP A 132 10.66 -0.62 5.73
C ASP A 132 10.83 0.84 5.31
N LEU A 133 10.58 1.14 4.04
CA LEU A 133 10.73 2.47 3.45
C LEU A 133 9.43 3.27 3.52
N VAL A 134 8.26 2.61 3.36
CA VAL A 134 6.95 3.27 3.44
C VAL A 134 6.71 3.90 4.80
N ASP A 135 7.05 3.17 5.87
CA ASP A 135 6.79 3.65 7.23
C ASP A 135 7.68 4.83 7.62
N ASN A 136 8.81 5.02 6.91
CA ASN A 136 9.74 6.13 7.08
C ASN A 136 9.50 7.28 6.09
N GLY A 137 8.40 7.26 5.32
CA GLY A 137 8.04 8.33 4.38
C GLY A 137 8.89 8.38 3.11
N HIS A 138 9.63 7.31 2.79
CA HIS A 138 10.38 7.24 1.55
C HIS A 138 9.47 6.95 0.35
N PRO A 139 9.71 7.60 -0.80
CA PRO A 139 8.91 7.37 -1.99
C PRO A 139 9.11 5.96 -2.57
N LEU A 140 8.00 5.28 -2.87
CA LEU A 140 8.00 4.01 -3.58
C LEU A 140 7.56 4.17 -5.04
N CYS A 141 8.37 3.70 -5.97
CA CYS A 141 8.02 3.53 -7.37
C CYS A 141 7.05 2.34 -7.47
N ALA A 142 5.77 2.57 -7.74
CA ALA A 142 4.83 1.49 -7.99
C ALA A 142 5.34 0.62 -9.15
N TRP A 143 5.24 -0.69 -8.96
CA TRP A 143 5.53 -1.67 -9.99
C TRP A 143 4.31 -1.87 -10.90
N SER A 144 4.56 -2.40 -12.10
CA SER A 144 3.51 -2.66 -13.09
C SER A 144 3.81 -3.95 -13.84
N VAL A 145 2.76 -4.73 -14.12
CA VAL A 145 2.85 -5.91 -14.98
C VAL A 145 2.96 -5.52 -16.46
N ALA A 146 2.44 -4.34 -16.82
CA ALA A 146 2.54 -3.78 -18.15
C ALA A 146 3.89 -3.12 -18.39
N ARG A 147 4.32 -3.10 -19.65
CA ARG A 147 5.46 -2.30 -20.10
C ARG A 147 5.04 -0.83 -20.21
N SER A 148 4.89 -0.16 -19.08
CA SER A 148 4.56 1.27 -19.02
C SER A 148 5.83 2.12 -19.03
N ARG A 149 5.78 3.26 -19.74
CA ARG A 149 6.79 4.32 -19.63
C ARG A 149 6.50 5.29 -18.48
N HIS A 150 5.35 5.16 -17.83
CA HIS A 150 4.93 6.02 -16.73
C HIS A 150 5.39 5.40 -15.42
N VAL A 151 6.32 6.07 -14.74
CA VAL A 151 6.70 5.70 -13.37
C VAL A 151 5.67 6.28 -12.42
N VAL A 152 5.08 5.44 -11.56
CA VAL A 152 4.23 5.91 -10.47
C VAL A 152 5.00 5.96 -9.17
N VAL A 153 4.96 7.06 -8.42
CA VAL A 153 5.70 7.26 -7.16
C VAL A 153 4.71 7.58 -6.05
N ILE A 154 4.67 6.75 -5.03
CA ILE A 154 3.78 6.82 -3.87
C ILE A 154 4.58 7.39 -2.69
N TYR A 155 4.08 8.45 -2.06
CA TYR A 155 4.78 9.14 -0.97
C TYR A 155 4.21 8.80 0.40
N ASN A 156 2.90 9.00 0.58
CA ASN A 156 2.25 8.75 1.86
C ASN A 156 1.06 7.80 1.71
N ARG A 157 0.96 6.88 2.66
CA ARG A 157 -0.22 6.06 2.92
C ARG A 157 -1.04 6.75 4.01
N TYR A 158 -2.33 6.95 3.78
CA TYR A 158 -3.26 7.50 4.76
C TYR A 158 -4.65 6.90 4.58
N GLN A 159 -5.53 7.11 5.54
CA GLN A 159 -6.86 6.53 5.57
C GLN A 159 -7.90 7.64 5.52
N GLU A 160 -8.91 7.46 4.68
CA GLU A 160 -10.06 8.36 4.59
C GLU A 160 -11.35 7.55 4.82
N HIS A 161 -12.35 8.19 5.43
CA HIS A 161 -13.70 7.64 5.47
C HIS A 161 -14.29 7.70 4.06
N THR A 162 -14.93 6.61 3.65
CA THR A 162 -15.59 6.55 2.35
C THR A 162 -16.84 7.43 2.39
N THR A 163 -16.73 8.66 1.89
CA THR A 163 -17.88 9.48 1.51
C THR A 163 -18.23 9.09 0.07
N GLY A 164 -19.50 8.71 -0.16
CA GLY A 164 -19.95 8.12 -1.42
C GLY A 164 -19.63 8.95 -2.69
N GLN A 165 -19.56 8.21 -3.81
CA GLN A 165 -19.48 8.63 -5.23
C GLN A 165 -18.91 10.03 -5.53
N GLY A 166 -17.58 10.10 -5.65
CA GLY A 166 -16.88 11.07 -6.48
C GLY A 166 -16.23 10.42 -7.70
N VAL A 167 -15.69 11.24 -8.62
CA VAL A 167 -14.92 10.91 -9.84
C VAL A 167 -14.18 9.57 -9.74
N PRO A 168 -14.14 8.73 -10.81
CA PRO A 168 -13.42 7.46 -10.76
C PRO A 168 -11.96 7.67 -10.39
N GLU A 169 -11.62 7.35 -9.13
CA GLU A 169 -10.27 7.45 -8.62
C GLU A 169 -9.42 6.32 -9.20
N LEU A 170 -8.18 6.65 -9.58
CA LEU A 170 -7.22 5.67 -10.04
C LEU A 170 -6.96 4.66 -8.92
N THR A 171 -7.04 3.37 -9.20
CA THR A 171 -6.77 2.33 -8.21
C THR A 171 -5.33 1.84 -8.27
N ALA A 172 -4.86 1.18 -7.21
CA ALA A 172 -3.58 0.47 -7.26
C ALA A 172 -3.59 -0.62 -8.36
N HIS A 173 -4.73 -1.26 -8.61
CA HIS A 173 -4.90 -2.22 -9.71
C HIS A 173 -4.69 -1.55 -11.07
N ASP A 174 -5.32 -0.41 -11.32
CA ASP A 174 -5.14 0.36 -12.55
C ASP A 174 -3.66 0.64 -12.83
N ILE A 175 -2.91 1.05 -11.81
CA ILE A 175 -1.47 1.32 -11.94
C ILE A 175 -0.70 0.05 -12.24
N ILE A 176 -0.96 -1.03 -11.50
CA ILE A 176 -0.26 -2.29 -11.67
C ILE A 176 -0.54 -2.84 -13.07
N THR A 177 -1.78 -2.79 -13.55
CA THR A 177 -2.15 -3.25 -14.91
C THR A 177 -1.73 -2.28 -16.02
N GLY A 178 -1.17 -1.12 -15.68
CA GLY A 178 -0.51 -0.22 -16.62
C GLY A 178 -1.39 0.89 -17.19
N ARG A 179 -2.55 1.16 -16.60
CA ARG A 179 -3.37 2.32 -16.95
C ARG A 179 -2.55 3.59 -16.79
N ALA A 180 -2.58 4.43 -17.83
CA ALA A 180 -1.87 5.70 -17.80
C ALA A 180 -2.42 6.57 -16.65
N PRO A 181 -1.55 7.08 -15.76
CA PRO A 181 -1.99 7.97 -14.70
C PRO A 181 -2.45 9.32 -15.29
N PRO A 182 -3.41 10.01 -14.65
CA PRO A 182 -3.75 11.39 -15.00
C PRO A 182 -2.52 12.31 -14.96
N GLN A 183 -2.57 13.38 -15.74
CA GLN A 183 -1.55 14.43 -15.64
C GLN A 183 -1.71 15.20 -14.32
N GLY A 184 -0.59 15.54 -13.68
CA GLY A 184 -0.58 16.31 -12.43
C GLY A 184 -0.77 15.47 -11.17
N LYS A 185 -1.24 16.12 -10.10
CA LYS A 185 -1.47 15.47 -8.80
C LYS A 185 -2.80 14.71 -8.85
N PHE A 186 -2.78 13.46 -8.42
CA PHE A 186 -3.97 12.63 -8.28
C PHE A 186 -3.85 11.76 -7.03
N ARG A 187 -4.99 11.24 -6.58
CA ARG A 187 -5.06 10.27 -5.49
C ARG A 187 -5.15 8.87 -6.06
N VAL A 188 -4.62 7.90 -5.33
CA VAL A 188 -4.73 6.48 -5.68
C VAL A 188 -5.45 5.75 -4.57
N VAL A 189 -6.53 5.06 -4.94
CA VAL A 189 -7.21 4.12 -4.05
C VAL A 189 -6.38 2.86 -3.98
N GLY A 190 -5.79 2.60 -2.82
CA GLY A 190 -5.09 1.34 -2.56
C GLY A 190 -6.08 0.21 -2.39
N TRP A 191 -6.92 0.32 -1.36
CA TRP A 191 -7.90 -0.70 -1.01
C TRP A 191 -9.06 -0.09 -0.23
N ARG A 192 -10.27 -0.62 -0.42
CA ARG A 192 -11.47 -0.24 0.33
C ARG A 192 -11.85 -1.39 1.26
N SER A 193 -12.00 -1.08 2.55
CA SER A 193 -12.47 -2.07 3.53
C SER A 193 -13.90 -2.50 3.20
N SER A 194 -14.15 -3.80 3.19
CA SER A 194 -15.50 -4.38 3.12
C SER A 194 -16.17 -4.47 4.50
N ILE A 195 -15.47 -4.05 5.56
CA ILE A 195 -15.95 -4.09 6.95
C ILE A 195 -16.20 -2.64 7.41
N PRO A 196 -17.34 -2.36 8.06
CA PRO A 196 -17.62 -1.07 8.66
C PRO A 196 -16.46 -0.54 9.52
N PRO A 197 -16.15 0.78 9.48
CA PRO A 197 -16.90 1.83 8.79
C PRO A 197 -16.46 2.04 7.32
N TYR A 198 -16.04 0.97 6.62
CA TYR A 198 -15.73 0.97 5.18
C TYR A 198 -14.63 1.96 4.79
N ASN A 199 -13.60 2.08 5.62
CA ASN A 199 -12.50 3.01 5.36
C ASN A 199 -11.75 2.67 4.08
N THR A 200 -11.26 3.71 3.40
CA THR A 200 -10.43 3.57 2.22
C THR A 200 -8.98 3.89 2.56
N CYS A 201 -8.07 2.99 2.20
CA CYS A 201 -6.63 3.22 2.22
C CYS A 201 -6.24 3.98 0.95
N MET A 202 -5.75 5.20 1.12
CA MET A 202 -5.36 6.11 0.06
C MET A 202 -3.84 6.25 0.00
N PHE A 203 -3.34 6.48 -1.21
CA PHE A 203 -1.97 6.87 -1.47
C PHE A 203 -1.94 8.26 -2.11
N SER A 204 -1.17 9.19 -1.53
CA SER A 204 -0.95 10.51 -2.13
C SER A 204 0.24 10.50 -3.06
N ARG A 205 0.16 11.31 -4.12
CA ARG A 205 1.17 11.36 -5.17
C ARG A 205 1.51 12.77 -5.68
N ALA A 206 2.79 12.96 -6.05
CA ALA A 206 3.24 13.85 -7.12
C ALA A 206 3.65 13.05 -8.38
N SER A 207 3.11 13.39 -9.55
CA SER A 207 3.53 12.79 -10.83
C SER A 207 4.94 13.22 -11.21
N GLN A 208 5.80 12.30 -11.65
CA GLN A 208 6.94 12.62 -12.50
C GLN A 208 6.75 11.90 -13.83
N THR A 209 6.70 12.68 -14.92
CA THR A 209 7.03 12.17 -16.24
C THR A 209 8.54 12.04 -16.31
N VAL A 210 9.06 10.83 -16.54
CA VAL A 210 10.44 10.72 -17.02
C VAL A 210 10.40 11.19 -18.46
N GLY A 211 10.69 12.47 -18.67
CA GLY A 211 11.26 12.90 -19.92
C GLY A 211 12.55 12.10 -20.09
N CYS A 212 12.60 11.27 -21.13
CA CYS A 212 13.88 10.82 -21.65
C CYS A 212 14.60 12.08 -22.14
N SER A 213 15.32 12.77 -21.25
CA SER A 213 16.34 13.72 -21.66
C SER A 213 17.40 12.89 -22.34
N THR A 214 17.29 12.80 -23.66
CA THR A 214 18.41 12.45 -24.51
C THR A 214 19.54 13.36 -24.08
N VAL A 215 20.57 12.77 -23.47
CA VAL A 215 21.84 13.44 -23.22
C VAL A 215 22.33 13.88 -24.60
N ARG A 216 22.08 15.15 -24.95
CA ARG A 216 22.79 15.81 -26.04
C ARG A 216 24.25 15.84 -25.59
N LYS A 217 25.03 14.85 -26.05
CA LYS A 217 26.49 14.91 -26.00
C LYS A 217 26.89 16.22 -26.67
N LYS A 218 27.25 17.24 -25.87
CA LYS A 218 27.97 18.40 -26.36
C LYS A 218 29.28 17.86 -26.94
N ARG A 219 29.46 17.99 -28.26
CA ARG A 219 30.75 17.72 -28.90
C ARG A 219 31.79 18.66 -28.27
N PRO A 220 32.94 18.16 -27.79
CA PRO A 220 34.01 19.03 -27.33
C PRO A 220 34.50 19.87 -28.51
N ARG A 221 34.60 21.19 -28.31
CA ARG A 221 35.24 22.10 -29.27
C ARG A 221 36.72 21.73 -29.32
N LYS A 222 37.22 21.38 -30.51
CA LYS A 222 38.66 21.32 -30.79
C LYS A 222 39.23 22.72 -30.56
N MET A 223 40.21 22.84 -29.66
CA MET A 223 41.13 23.98 -29.68
C MET A 223 42.04 23.77 -30.89
N MET A 224 42.00 24.70 -31.84
CA MET A 224 43.08 24.87 -32.81
C MET A 224 44.24 25.56 -32.09
N VAL A 225 45.44 25.04 -32.35
CA VAL A 225 46.74 25.55 -31.94
C VAL A 225 46.93 26.98 -32.44
#